data_AF-A0A938JCZ0-F1
#
_entry.id   AF-A0A938JCZ0-F1
#
_cell.length_a   1.000
_cell.length_b   1.000
_cell.length_c   1.000
_cell.angle_alpha   90.00
_cell.angle_beta   90.00
_cell.angle_gamma   90.00
#
_symmetry.space_group_name_H-M   'P 1'
#
loop_
_entity.id
_entity.type
_entity.pdbx_description
1 polymer ?
#
loop_
_entity_poly.entity_id
_entity_poly.type
_entity_poly.pdbx_seq_one_letter_code
_entity_poly.pdbx_strand_id
1 'polypeptide(L)'
;MGMDVYGKKPKNKKGEYFRNNVWWWHPLWEYVEYAFPDIAEKVPHAHSNDGDGLGARDAKILAVKLRKNLKDGKVAEYALERQQILDTAKLEHEEAQKQKAISEGKPLEDLKPEPFWAGSYYFSEENVVEFTEFLENCGGFQIC
;
A
#
# COMPACT_ATOMS: atom_id res chain seq x y z
N MET A 1 8.63 1.01 -11.18
CA MET A 1 7.99 -0.25 -11.62
C MET A 1 6.49 -0.01 -11.58
N GLY A 2 5.77 -0.41 -12.64
CA GLY A 2 4.33 -0.14 -12.79
C GLY A 2 3.49 -1.10 -11.94
N MET A 3 2.47 -0.57 -11.28
CA MET A 3 1.39 -1.30 -10.61
C MET A 3 0.07 -0.55 -10.84
N ASP A 4 0.00 0.17 -11.97
CA ASP A 4 -1.12 1.05 -12.23
C ASP A 4 -2.37 0.20 -12.49
N VAL A 5 -3.54 0.72 -12.13
CA VAL A 5 -4.77 -0.07 -12.11
C VAL A 5 -5.75 0.44 -13.16
N TYR A 6 -6.27 -0.47 -13.96
CA TYR A 6 -7.17 -0.14 -15.07
C TYR A 6 -8.56 -0.72 -14.85
N GLY A 7 -9.58 0.10 -15.09
CA GLY A 7 -10.97 -0.33 -14.97
C GLY A 7 -11.45 -1.22 -16.11
N LYS A 8 -12.31 -2.18 -15.79
CA LYS A 8 -12.98 -3.08 -16.73
C LYS A 8 -14.39 -2.56 -17.03
N LYS A 9 -14.57 -1.95 -18.21
CA LYS A 9 -15.84 -1.29 -18.62
C LYS A 9 -16.23 -0.16 -17.64
N PRO A 10 -15.39 0.87 -17.51
CA PRO A 10 -15.60 1.96 -16.56
C PRO A 10 -16.84 2.78 -16.92
N LYS A 11 -17.53 3.27 -15.90
CA LYS A 11 -18.74 4.11 -16.04
C LYS A 11 -18.42 5.53 -16.47
N ASN A 12 -17.23 6.02 -16.10
CA ASN A 12 -16.74 7.36 -16.39
C ASN A 12 -15.21 7.40 -16.24
N LYS A 13 -14.63 8.58 -16.50
CA LYS A 13 -13.19 8.85 -16.44
C LYS A 13 -12.53 8.44 -15.13
N LYS A 14 -13.22 8.58 -14.00
CA LYS A 14 -12.67 8.24 -12.68
C LYS A 14 -12.49 6.74 -12.46
N GLY A 15 -13.24 5.93 -13.20
CA GLY A 15 -13.08 4.47 -13.19
C GLY A 15 -12.09 3.93 -14.22
N GLU A 16 -11.59 4.76 -15.15
CA GLU A 16 -10.75 4.26 -16.26
C GLU A 16 -9.37 3.83 -15.78
N TYR A 17 -8.78 4.62 -14.90
CA TYR A 17 -7.38 4.50 -14.53
C TYR A 17 -7.13 5.05 -13.14
N PHE A 18 -6.43 4.28 -12.32
CA PHE A 18 -5.91 4.68 -11.03
C PHE A 18 -4.40 4.52 -11.06
N ARG A 19 -3.72 5.67 -11.10
CA ARG A 19 -2.26 5.71 -11.14
C ARG A 19 -1.72 5.35 -9.77
N ASN A 20 -1.04 4.23 -9.68
CA ASN A 20 -0.42 3.80 -8.45
C ASN A 20 0.84 3.01 -8.75
N ASN A 21 2.01 3.56 -8.40
CA ASN A 21 3.25 2.82 -8.61
C ASN A 21 3.48 1.81 -7.48
N VAL A 22 4.47 0.93 -7.66
CA VAL A 22 4.81 -0.13 -6.70
C VAL A 22 4.91 0.35 -5.24
N TRP A 23 5.49 1.53 -4.98
CA TRP A 23 5.73 2.05 -3.62
C TRP A 23 4.45 2.43 -2.87
N TRP A 24 3.38 2.72 -3.61
CA TRP A 24 2.09 3.16 -3.09
C TRP A 24 1.03 2.08 -3.23
N TRP A 25 1.17 1.17 -4.20
CA TRP A 25 0.24 0.06 -4.39
C TRP A 25 0.40 -1.02 -3.32
N HIS A 26 1.63 -1.46 -3.02
CA HIS A 26 1.83 -2.51 -2.02
C HIS A 26 1.21 -2.13 -0.66
N PRO A 27 1.47 -0.95 -0.08
CA PRO A 27 0.89 -0.59 1.21
C PRO A 27 -0.63 -0.42 1.18
N LEU A 28 -1.16 0.07 0.06
CA LEU A 28 -2.60 0.18 -0.12
C LEU A 28 -3.24 -1.21 -0.13
N TRP A 29 -2.66 -2.18 -0.84
CA TRP A 29 -3.19 -3.53 -0.88
C TRP A 29 -2.96 -4.32 0.42
N GLU A 30 -1.83 -4.12 1.10
CA GLU A 30 -1.58 -4.64 2.46
C GLU A 30 -2.71 -4.23 3.43
N TYR A 31 -3.19 -2.99 3.32
CA TYR A 31 -4.35 -2.55 4.10
C TYR A 31 -5.63 -3.30 3.72
N VAL A 32 -5.83 -3.62 2.44
CA VAL A 32 -6.98 -4.44 1.99
C VAL A 32 -6.87 -5.86 2.54
N GLU A 33 -5.68 -6.46 2.55
CA GLU A 33 -5.43 -7.77 3.16
C GLU A 33 -5.71 -7.77 4.66
N TYR A 34 -5.24 -6.74 5.37
CA TYR A 34 -5.48 -6.56 6.80
C TYR A 34 -6.97 -6.37 7.13
N ALA A 35 -7.65 -5.45 6.44
CA ALA A 35 -9.00 -5.03 6.79
C ALA A 35 -10.08 -5.95 6.21
N PHE A 36 -9.84 -6.55 5.04
CA PHE A 36 -10.84 -7.27 4.24
C PHE A 36 -10.26 -8.56 3.61
N PRO A 37 -9.77 -9.50 4.41
CA PRO A 37 -9.13 -10.71 3.91
C PRO A 37 -10.03 -11.51 2.94
N ASP A 38 -11.35 -11.52 3.18
CA ASP A 38 -12.35 -12.16 2.32
C ASP A 38 -12.43 -11.60 0.89
N ILE A 39 -12.04 -10.33 0.71
CA ILE A 39 -11.93 -9.69 -0.60
C ILE A 39 -10.53 -9.88 -1.16
N ALA A 40 -9.50 -9.75 -0.33
CA ALA A 40 -8.10 -9.86 -0.75
C ALA A 40 -7.78 -11.26 -1.33
N GLU A 41 -8.32 -12.33 -0.73
CA GLU A 41 -8.17 -13.71 -1.22
C GLU A 41 -8.64 -13.92 -2.68
N LYS A 42 -9.46 -13.01 -3.21
CA LYS A 42 -9.93 -13.06 -4.61
C LYS A 42 -8.94 -12.47 -5.61
N VAL A 43 -7.87 -11.84 -5.14
CA VAL A 43 -6.78 -11.27 -5.95
C VAL A 43 -5.45 -11.86 -5.45
N PRO A 44 -5.21 -13.17 -5.63
CA PRO A 44 -4.04 -13.87 -5.09
C PRO A 44 -2.70 -13.31 -5.59
N HIS A 45 -2.70 -12.57 -6.70
CA HIS A 45 -1.50 -11.99 -7.30
C HIS A 45 -1.51 -10.46 -7.24
N ALA A 46 -2.19 -9.87 -6.26
CA ALA A 46 -2.32 -8.42 -6.12
C ALA A 46 -0.99 -7.67 -6.00
N HIS A 47 0.07 -8.32 -5.54
CA HIS A 47 1.41 -7.75 -5.45
C HIS A 47 2.25 -7.94 -6.72
N SER A 48 1.62 -8.36 -7.81
CA SER A 48 2.19 -8.45 -9.15
C SER A 48 1.36 -7.64 -10.15
N ASN A 49 1.94 -7.34 -11.30
CA ASN A 49 1.30 -6.60 -12.38
C ASN A 49 0.90 -7.51 -13.55
N ASP A 50 0.47 -8.73 -13.23
CA ASP A 50 0.15 -9.79 -14.19
C ASP A 50 -1.28 -9.71 -14.78
N GLY A 51 -2.05 -8.69 -14.38
CA GLY A 51 -3.45 -8.49 -14.81
C GLY A 51 -4.50 -9.00 -13.82
N ASP A 52 -4.11 -9.51 -12.64
CA ASP A 52 -5.07 -9.87 -11.58
C ASP A 52 -5.89 -8.67 -11.11
N GLY A 53 -7.06 -8.91 -10.52
CA GLY A 53 -7.94 -7.88 -9.99
C GLY A 53 -9.37 -8.35 -9.81
N LEU A 54 -10.25 -7.44 -9.37
CA LEU A 54 -11.63 -7.78 -9.04
C LEU A 54 -12.60 -7.62 -10.22
N GLY A 55 -13.67 -8.44 -10.22
CA GLY A 55 -14.86 -8.19 -11.04
C GLY A 55 -15.74 -7.07 -10.47
N ALA A 56 -16.70 -6.59 -11.26
CA ALA A 56 -17.58 -5.46 -10.93
C ALA A 56 -18.26 -5.55 -9.55
N ARG A 57 -18.74 -6.74 -9.18
CA ARG A 57 -19.44 -6.97 -7.92
C ARG A 57 -18.50 -6.77 -6.73
N ASP A 58 -17.34 -7.41 -6.76
CA ASP A 58 -16.39 -7.39 -5.65
C ASP A 58 -15.67 -6.04 -5.54
N ALA A 59 -15.35 -5.39 -6.66
CA ALA A 59 -14.84 -4.02 -6.66
C ALA A 59 -15.81 -3.04 -5.99
N LYS A 60 -17.12 -3.17 -6.25
CA LYS A 60 -18.15 -2.35 -5.60
C LYS A 60 -18.29 -2.66 -4.10
N ILE A 61 -18.17 -3.93 -3.70
CA ILE A 61 -18.17 -4.32 -2.28
C ILE A 61 -16.97 -3.71 -1.57
N LEU A 62 -15.77 -3.79 -2.17
CA LEU A 62 -14.56 -3.19 -1.63
C LEU A 62 -14.70 -1.67 -1.48
N ALA A 63 -15.24 -0.97 -2.48
CA ALA A 63 -15.50 0.46 -2.38
C ALA A 63 -16.37 0.83 -1.17
N VAL A 64 -17.46 0.10 -0.93
CA VAL A 64 -18.36 0.34 0.21
C VAL A 64 -17.64 0.11 1.53
N LYS A 65 -16.84 -0.97 1.63
CA LYS A 65 -16.06 -1.31 2.81
C LYS A 65 -14.99 -0.24 3.10
N LEU A 66 -14.22 0.18 2.09
CA LEU A 66 -13.21 1.24 2.23
C LEU A 66 -13.83 2.58 2.61
N ARG A 67 -14.93 2.98 1.96
CA ARG A 67 -15.67 4.21 2.30
C ARG A 67 -16.14 4.19 3.76
N LYS A 68 -16.55 3.03 4.27
CA LYS A 68 -16.90 2.87 5.69
C LYS A 68 -15.68 3.04 6.59
N ASN A 69 -14.55 2.39 6.29
CA ASN A 69 -13.33 2.53 7.09
C ASN A 69 -12.78 3.96 7.08
N LEU A 70 -12.86 4.67 5.95
CA LEU A 70 -12.54 6.09 5.83
C LEU A 70 -13.42 6.92 6.78
N LYS A 71 -14.75 6.75 6.69
CA LYS A 71 -15.71 7.46 7.55
C LYS A 71 -15.49 7.18 9.03
N ASP A 72 -15.17 5.94 9.38
CA ASP A 72 -14.97 5.51 10.76
C ASP A 72 -13.57 5.88 11.30
N GLY A 73 -12.70 6.51 10.50
CA GLY A 73 -11.35 6.91 10.90
C GLY A 73 -10.31 5.78 10.93
N LYS A 74 -10.69 4.56 10.55
CA LYS A 74 -9.84 3.35 10.61
C LYS A 74 -8.66 3.40 9.64
N VAL A 75 -8.80 4.13 8.53
CA VAL A 75 -7.69 4.32 7.58
C VAL A 75 -6.64 5.23 8.19
N ALA A 76 -7.06 6.33 8.83
CA ALA A 76 -6.17 7.25 9.53
C ALA A 76 -5.46 6.58 10.71
N GLU A 77 -6.19 5.76 11.49
CA GLU A 77 -5.64 4.96 12.58
C GLU A 77 -4.55 3.99 12.08
N TYR A 78 -4.85 3.21 11.03
CA TYR A 78 -3.87 2.31 10.42
C TYR A 78 -2.64 3.06 9.86
N ALA A 79 -2.83 4.24 9.25
CA ALA A 79 -1.72 5.05 8.76
C ALA A 79 -0.79 5.49 9.88
N LEU A 80 -1.35 5.91 11.03
CA LEU A 80 -0.59 6.31 12.21
C LEU A 80 0.19 5.13 12.81
N GLU A 81 -0.49 4.00 13.02
CA GLU A 81 0.14 2.77 13.56
C GLU A 81 1.28 2.29 12.66
N ARG A 82 1.06 2.26 11.35
CA ARG A 82 2.08 1.87 10.37
C ARG A 82 3.28 2.81 10.40
N GLN A 83 3.05 4.13 10.51
CA GLN A 83 4.14 5.10 10.60
C GLN A 83 4.97 4.89 11.87
N GLN A 84 4.34 4.64 13.02
CA GLN A 84 5.03 4.35 14.28
C GLN A 84 5.89 3.09 14.18
N ILE A 85 5.39 2.03 13.54
CA ILE A 85 6.15 0.80 13.30
C ILE A 85 7.37 1.08 12.42
N LEU A 86 7.21 1.87 11.33
CA LEU A 86 8.31 2.22 10.44
C LEU A 86 9.38 3.08 11.12
N ASP A 87 8.97 4.05 11.93
CA ASP A 87 9.89 4.91 12.68
C ASP A 87 10.69 4.08 13.70
N THR A 88 10.03 3.16 14.39
CA THR A 88 10.68 2.23 15.33
C THR A 88 11.68 1.33 14.60
N ALA A 89 11.25 0.67 13.53
CA ALA A 89 12.10 -0.21 12.74
C ALA A 89 13.31 0.53 12.11
N LYS A 90 13.14 1.81 11.76
CA LYS A 90 14.24 2.65 11.28
C LYS A 90 15.27 2.91 12.37
N LEU A 91 14.83 3.24 13.58
CA LEU A 91 15.74 3.44 14.72
C LEU A 91 16.50 2.15 15.03
N GLU A 92 15.80 1.01 15.08
CA GLU A 92 16.41 -0.31 15.30
C GLU A 92 17.44 -0.66 14.20
N HIS A 93 17.13 -0.36 12.93
CA HIS A 93 18.04 -0.57 11.81
C HIS A 93 19.31 0.29 11.93
N GLU A 94 19.16 1.57 12.28
CA GLU A 94 20.30 2.47 12.52
C GLU A 94 21.15 2.02 13.71
N GLU A 95 20.52 1.59 14.80
CA GLU A 95 21.22 1.06 15.98
C GLU A 95 21.98 -0.24 15.67
N ALA A 96 21.37 -1.16 14.92
CA ALA A 96 22.02 -2.40 14.50
C ALA A 96 23.28 -2.13 13.66
N GLN A 97 23.24 -1.13 12.77
CA GLN A 97 24.40 -0.72 11.97
C GLN A 97 25.52 -0.14 12.84
N LYS A 98 25.19 0.72 13.80
CA LYS A 98 26.16 1.28 14.76
C LYS A 98 26.81 0.18 15.58
N GLN A 99 26.01 -0.75 16.12
CA GLN A 99 26.51 -1.87 16.91
C GLN A 99 27.44 -2.78 16.11
N LYS A 100 27.10 -3.05 14.84
CA LYS A 100 27.96 -3.80 13.93
C LYS A 100 29.29 -3.08 13.70
N ALA A 101 29.28 -1.78 13.43
CA ALA A 101 30.50 -0.99 13.24
C ALA A 101 31.42 -1.04 14.47
N ILE A 102 30.85 -0.88 15.68
CA ILE A 102 31.57 -1.01 16.95
C ILE A 102 32.21 -2.39 17.08
N SER A 103 31.46 -3.46 16.78
CA SER A 103 31.97 -4.85 16.87
C SER A 103 33.10 -5.15 15.88
N GLU A 104 33.13 -4.45 14.74
CA GLU A 104 34.16 -4.56 13.70
C GLU A 104 35.34 -3.59 13.95
N GLY A 105 35.31 -2.81 15.04
CA GLY A 105 36.33 -1.81 15.35
C GLY A 105 36.36 -0.63 14.38
N LYS A 106 35.28 -0.38 13.65
CA LYS A 106 35.14 0.73 12.71
C LYS A 106 34.73 2.01 13.46
N PRO A 107 35.40 3.15 13.23
CA PRO A 107 34.95 4.45 13.75
C PRO A 107 33.54 4.77 13.25
N LEU A 108 32.68 5.29 14.14
CA LEU A 108 31.31 5.63 13.78
C LEU A 108 31.26 6.84 12.82
N GLU A 109 32.25 7.71 12.90
CA GLU A 109 32.40 8.88 12.03
C GLU A 109 32.58 8.50 10.55
N ASP A 110 33.12 7.30 10.29
CA ASP A 110 33.34 6.77 8.94
C ASP A 110 32.17 5.88 8.47
N LEU A 111 31.13 5.70 9.29
CA LEU A 111 29.99 4.85 8.96
C LEU A 111 29.17 5.45 7.82
N LYS A 112 28.99 4.67 6.75
CA LYS A 112 28.03 4.94 5.67
C LYS A 112 26.82 4.03 5.88
N PRO A 113 25.73 4.51 6.51
CA PRO A 113 24.58 3.68 6.82
C PRO A 113 23.88 3.20 5.54
N GLU A 114 23.52 1.93 5.48
CA GLU A 114 22.69 1.37 4.41
C GLU A 114 21.27 1.93 4.50
N PRO A 115 20.64 2.26 3.36
CA PRO A 115 19.30 2.84 3.33
C PRO A 115 18.24 1.90 3.93
N PHE A 116 17.28 2.48 4.65
CA PHE A 116 16.11 1.79 5.18
C PHE A 116 14.98 1.75 4.13
N TRP A 117 14.98 0.72 3.29
CA TRP A 117 14.06 0.62 2.15
C TRP A 117 12.59 0.47 2.55
N ALA A 118 12.28 -0.11 3.71
CA ALA A 118 10.89 -0.27 4.17
C ALA A 118 10.17 1.09 4.36
N GLY A 119 10.91 2.14 4.74
CA GLY A 119 10.38 3.51 4.84
C GLY A 119 10.10 4.18 3.49
N SER A 120 10.41 3.53 2.37
CA SER A 120 10.10 4.04 1.01
C SER A 120 8.68 3.67 0.55
N TYR A 121 7.99 2.80 1.28
CA TYR A 121 6.63 2.37 0.99
C TYR A 121 5.62 3.24 1.76
N TYR A 122 4.89 4.10 1.05
CA TYR A 122 4.00 5.09 1.64
C TYR A 122 2.55 4.59 1.68
N PHE A 123 1.87 4.83 2.80
CA PHE A 123 0.45 4.65 2.94
C PHE A 123 -0.18 5.99 3.31
N SER A 124 -1.22 6.41 2.60
CA SER A 124 -1.94 7.65 2.90
C SER A 124 -3.45 7.45 2.75
N GLU A 125 -4.21 8.16 3.58
CA GLU A 125 -5.65 8.17 3.51
C GLU A 125 -6.15 8.72 2.16
N GLU A 126 -5.48 9.74 1.62
CA GLU A 126 -5.78 10.32 0.31
C GLU A 126 -5.71 9.28 -0.81
N ASN A 127 -4.68 8.43 -0.82
CA ASN A 127 -4.55 7.36 -1.81
C ASN A 127 -5.71 6.35 -1.71
N VAL A 128 -6.16 6.06 -0.48
CA VAL A 128 -7.32 5.20 -0.24
C VAL A 128 -8.63 5.86 -0.69
N VAL A 129 -8.78 7.18 -0.51
CA VAL A 129 -9.92 7.95 -1.05
C VAL A 129 -9.97 7.87 -2.57
N GLU A 130 -8.85 8.12 -3.25
CA GLU A 130 -8.77 8.06 -4.71
C GLU A 130 -9.07 6.64 -5.23
N PHE A 131 -8.50 5.61 -4.60
CA PHE A 131 -8.78 4.23 -4.96
C PHE A 131 -10.25 3.86 -4.75
N THR A 132 -10.85 4.33 -3.65
CA THR A 132 -12.28 4.12 -3.37
C THR A 132 -13.14 4.75 -4.48
N GLU A 133 -12.83 5.97 -4.90
CA GLU A 133 -13.54 6.65 -5.99
C GLU A 133 -13.36 5.91 -7.33
N PHE A 134 -12.16 5.39 -7.61
CA PHE A 134 -11.91 4.53 -8.76
C PHE A 134 -12.80 3.28 -8.74
N LEU A 135 -12.81 2.54 -7.62
CA LEU A 135 -13.55 1.29 -7.48
C LEU A 135 -15.06 1.45 -7.73
N GLU A 136 -15.64 2.58 -7.34
CA GLU A 136 -17.06 2.90 -7.54
C GLU A 136 -17.45 2.99 -9.02
N ASN A 137 -16.47 3.31 -9.86
CA ASN A 137 -16.65 3.65 -11.27
C ASN A 137 -15.98 2.65 -12.22
N CYS A 138 -15.11 1.76 -11.75
CA CYS A 138 -14.24 0.93 -12.60
C CYS A 138 -14.94 -0.20 -13.38
N GLY A 139 -16.05 -0.73 -12.87
CA GLY A 139 -16.70 -1.93 -13.46
C GLY A 139 -15.94 -3.24 -13.19
N GLY A 140 -15.02 -3.23 -12.23
CA GLY A 140 -13.98 -4.24 -12.04
C GLY A 140 -12.63 -3.65 -12.44
N PHE A 141 -11.52 -4.31 -12.12
CA PHE A 141 -10.20 -3.81 -12.47
C PHE A 141 -9.18 -4.90 -12.75
N GLN A 142 -8.02 -4.48 -13.24
CA GLN A 142 -6.80 -5.27 -13.36
C GLN A 142 -5.58 -4.41 -13.00
N ILE A 143 -4.54 -5.05 -12.47
CA ILE A 143 -3.28 -4.43 -12.06
C ILE A 143 -2.25 -4.64 -13.18
N CYS A 144 -1.54 -3.59 -13.62
CA CYS A 144 -0.66 -3.60 -14.80
C CYS A 144 0.68 -2.86 -14.60
#